data_AF-A0A7V5C848-F1
#
_entry.id   AF-A0A7V5C848-F1
#
_cell.length_a   1.000
_cell.length_b   1.000
_cell.length_c   1.000
_cell.angle_alpha   90.00
_cell.angle_beta   90.00
_cell.angle_gamma   90.00
#
_symmetry.space_group_name_H-M   'P 1'
#
loop_
_entity.id
_entity.type
_entity.pdbx_description
1 polymer ?
#
loop_
_entity_poly.entity_id
_entity_poly.type
_entity_poly.pdbx_seq_one_letter_code
_entity_poly.pdbx_strand_id
1 'polypeptide(L)'
;VRSLYNGVKQIAETIFAQQESKFDTACLVEYPRKGIWAIAFVSTTAKGEIDSAIPVEEPLISVFLPTTPNPTSGFLLFVPRHSVIELDMSVEDAAKLVISAGLVYPNGKEAKAALEAQSEATPAT
;
A
#
# COMPACT_ATOMS: atom_id res chain seq x y z
N VAL A 1 16.22 17.71 -5.46
CA VAL A 1 14.85 17.22 -5.19
C VAL A 1 13.97 16.92 -6.41
N ARG A 2 14.16 17.49 -7.62
CA ARG A 2 13.33 17.14 -8.81
C ARG A 2 13.55 15.72 -9.38
N SER A 3 14.74 15.13 -9.23
CA SER A 3 15.08 13.85 -9.87
C SER A 3 14.38 12.63 -9.25
N LEU A 4 14.15 12.61 -7.93
CA LEU A 4 13.45 11.51 -7.26
C LEU A 4 11.98 11.47 -7.70
N TYR A 5 11.28 12.61 -7.67
CA TYR A 5 9.90 12.71 -8.14
C TYR A 5 9.73 12.26 -9.60
N ASN A 6 10.70 12.53 -10.47
CA ASN A 6 10.63 12.09 -11.86
C ASN A 6 10.78 10.57 -12.01
N GLY A 7 11.69 9.94 -11.26
CA GLY A 7 11.84 8.48 -11.28
C GLY A 7 10.64 7.75 -10.65
N VAL A 8 10.14 8.27 -9.53
CA VAL A 8 8.90 7.80 -8.88
C VAL A 8 7.71 7.92 -9.83
N LYS A 9 7.56 9.07 -10.48
CA LYS A 9 6.49 9.33 -11.46
C LYS A 9 6.57 8.36 -12.64
N GLN A 10 7.75 8.08 -13.16
CA GLN A 10 7.92 7.21 -14.32
C GLN A 10 7.63 5.73 -14.00
N ILE A 11 8.01 5.26 -12.80
CA ILE A 11 7.69 3.91 -12.31
C ILE A 11 6.18 3.79 -12.03
N ALA A 12 5.59 4.80 -11.39
CA ALA A 12 4.15 4.90 -11.19
C ALA A 12 3.42 4.84 -12.54
N GLU A 13 3.77 5.70 -13.50
CA GLU A 13 3.18 5.73 -14.84
C GLU A 13 3.30 4.38 -15.57
N THR A 14 4.40 3.64 -15.39
CA THR A 14 4.59 2.33 -16.04
C THR A 14 3.70 1.24 -15.42
N ILE A 15 3.59 1.22 -14.10
CA ILE A 15 2.68 0.29 -13.39
C ILE A 15 1.23 0.61 -13.73
N PHE A 16 0.87 1.89 -13.74
CA PHE A 16 -0.48 2.34 -14.04
C PHE A 16 -0.84 2.19 -15.53
N ALA A 17 0.11 2.40 -16.45
CA ALA A 17 -0.11 2.22 -17.89
C ALA A 17 -0.23 0.75 -18.31
N GLN A 18 0.33 -0.18 -17.53
CA GLN A 18 0.14 -1.62 -17.75
C GLN A 18 -1.12 -2.18 -17.06
N GLN A 19 -1.81 -1.37 -16.24
CA GLN A 19 -2.98 -1.76 -15.45
C GLN A 19 -4.27 -1.09 -15.96
N GLU A 20 -4.74 -1.44 -17.17
CA GLU A 20 -6.17 -1.28 -17.50
C GLU A 20 -7.08 -2.16 -16.60
N SER A 21 -6.52 -2.93 -15.65
CA SER A 21 -7.23 -3.76 -14.68
C SER A 21 -7.01 -3.34 -13.21
N LYS A 22 -7.99 -2.61 -12.67
CA LYS A 22 -8.64 -2.82 -11.36
C LYS A 22 -7.76 -2.96 -10.11
N PHE A 23 -6.90 -1.99 -9.82
CA PHE A 23 -6.53 -1.72 -8.43
C PHE A 23 -7.32 -0.50 -7.98
N ASP A 24 -8.50 -0.75 -7.43
CA ASP A 24 -9.48 0.33 -7.22
C ASP A 24 -9.27 1.04 -5.87
N THR A 25 -8.64 0.37 -4.90
CA THR A 25 -8.62 0.83 -3.51
C THR A 25 -7.28 0.52 -2.83
N ALA A 26 -6.67 1.54 -2.20
CA ALA A 26 -5.57 1.35 -1.25
C ALA A 26 -6.11 0.85 0.08
N CYS A 27 -5.39 -0.04 0.75
CA CYS A 27 -5.85 -0.65 2.00
C CYS A 27 -4.70 -0.97 2.95
N LEU A 28 -5.03 -1.26 4.20
CA LEU A 28 -4.13 -1.84 5.19
C LEU A 28 -4.49 -3.30 5.43
N VAL A 29 -3.45 -4.13 5.56
CA VAL A 29 -3.54 -5.52 5.95
C VAL A 29 -2.53 -5.84 7.05
N GLU A 30 -2.88 -6.73 7.98
CA GLU A 30 -1.92 -7.21 8.96
C GLU A 30 -0.95 -8.21 8.32
N TYR A 31 0.34 -7.83 8.25
CA TYR A 31 1.39 -8.67 7.69
C TYR A 31 2.78 -8.26 8.24
N PRO A 32 3.68 -9.20 8.56
CA PRO A 32 3.54 -10.65 8.44
C PRO A 32 2.87 -11.32 9.65
N ARG A 33 2.52 -10.56 10.69
CA ARG A 33 1.85 -11.06 11.90
C ARG A 33 0.95 -10.00 12.52
N LYS A 34 0.11 -10.42 13.46
CA LYS A 34 -0.82 -9.54 14.19
C LYS A 34 -0.12 -8.34 14.83
N GLY A 35 -0.74 -7.17 14.70
CA GLY A 35 -0.24 -5.89 15.19
C GLY A 35 0.79 -5.20 14.27
N ILE A 36 1.16 -5.79 13.13
CA ILE A 36 2.01 -5.15 12.11
C ILE A 36 1.18 -4.94 10.86
N TRP A 37 1.12 -3.71 10.38
CA TRP A 37 0.26 -3.30 9.26
C TRP A 37 1.09 -2.90 8.05
N ALA A 38 0.60 -3.27 6.88
CA ALA A 38 1.23 -2.93 5.61
C ALA A 38 0.21 -2.33 4.63
N ILE A 39 0.67 -1.39 3.82
CA ILE A 39 -0.11 -0.83 2.72
C ILE A 39 -0.16 -1.85 1.58
N ALA A 40 -1.36 -2.14 1.10
CA ALA A 40 -1.61 -3.02 -0.02
C ALA A 40 -2.68 -2.40 -0.95
N PHE A 41 -2.86 -3.01 -2.12
CA PHE A 41 -3.84 -2.56 -3.11
C PHE A 41 -4.82 -3.69 -3.40
N VAL A 42 -6.12 -3.42 -3.28
CA VAL A 42 -7.17 -4.40 -3.56
C VAL A 42 -7.23 -4.64 -5.06
N SER A 43 -7.13 -5.90 -5.49
CA SER A 43 -7.29 -6.29 -6.89
C SER A 43 -8.73 -6.74 -7.17
N THR A 44 -9.10 -7.93 -6.68
CA THR A 44 -10.38 -8.58 -6.98
C THR A 44 -10.79 -9.57 -5.88
N THR A 45 -12.02 -10.09 -5.92
CA THR A 45 -12.41 -11.27 -5.11
C THR A 45 -11.72 -12.54 -5.62
N ALA A 46 -11.30 -13.41 -4.70
CA ALA A 46 -10.79 -14.74 -5.06
C ALA A 46 -11.87 -15.55 -5.79
N LYS A 47 -11.45 -16.45 -6.69
CA LYS A 47 -12.37 -17.29 -7.48
C LYS A 47 -11.75 -18.66 -7.72
N GLY A 48 -12.60 -19.63 -8.03
CA GLY A 48 -12.18 -20.96 -8.48
C GLY A 48 -11.40 -21.73 -7.43
N GLU A 49 -10.28 -22.32 -7.83
CA GLU A 49 -9.46 -23.17 -6.97
C GLU A 49 -8.96 -22.45 -5.71
N ILE A 50 -8.56 -21.17 -5.81
CA ILE A 50 -8.06 -20.41 -4.65
C ILE A 50 -9.16 -20.24 -3.59
N ASP A 51 -10.37 -19.90 -4.02
CA ASP A 51 -11.52 -19.72 -3.12
C ASP A 51 -11.97 -21.04 -2.48
N SER A 52 -11.82 -22.16 -3.21
CA SER A 52 -12.21 -23.48 -2.72
C SER A 52 -11.15 -24.18 -1.87
N ALA A 53 -9.86 -23.87 -2.07
CA ALA A 53 -8.74 -24.58 -1.43
C ALA A 53 -8.33 -23.97 -0.08
N ILE A 54 -8.59 -22.68 0.13
CA ILE A 54 -8.25 -22.02 1.39
C ILE A 54 -9.38 -22.31 2.39
N PRO A 55 -9.08 -22.93 3.56
CA PRO A 55 -10.10 -23.42 4.48
C PRO A 55 -10.68 -22.28 5.35
N VAL A 56 -11.37 -21.34 4.71
CA VAL A 56 -12.11 -20.24 5.35
C VAL A 56 -13.49 -20.15 4.72
N GLU A 57 -14.51 -19.97 5.54
CA GLU A 57 -15.90 -19.82 5.07
C GLU A 57 -16.19 -18.40 4.54
N GLU A 58 -15.30 -17.46 4.82
CA GLU A 58 -15.49 -16.04 4.53
C GLU A 58 -15.01 -15.67 3.13
N PRO A 59 -15.66 -14.70 2.45
CA PRO A 59 -15.22 -14.23 1.14
C PRO A 59 -13.78 -13.73 1.18
N LEU A 60 -12.95 -14.30 0.32
CA LEU A 60 -11.56 -13.94 0.16
C LEU A 60 -11.39 -12.82 -0.86
N ILE A 61 -10.52 -11.87 -0.55
CA ILE A 61 -10.08 -10.84 -1.49
C ILE A 61 -8.59 -10.98 -1.76
N SER A 62 -8.24 -10.73 -3.02
CA SER A 62 -6.86 -10.63 -3.47
C SER A 62 -6.36 -9.20 -3.28
N VAL A 63 -5.23 -9.07 -2.61
CA VAL A 63 -4.53 -7.81 -2.43
C VAL A 63 -3.08 -7.95 -2.89
N PHE A 64 -2.56 -6.94 -3.55
CA PHE A 64 -1.15 -6.83 -3.87
C PHE A 64 -0.44 -6.06 -2.76
N LEU A 65 0.48 -6.73 -2.07
CA LEU A 65 1.35 -6.15 -1.06
C LEU A 65 2.70 -5.78 -1.72
N PRO A 66 2.94 -4.51 -2.05
CA PRO A 66 4.19 -4.08 -2.66
C PRO A 66 5.37 -4.14 -1.69
N THR A 67 6.58 -4.22 -2.24
CA THR A 67 7.81 -3.95 -1.51
C THR A 67 8.20 -2.48 -1.59
N THR A 68 8.76 -1.92 -0.52
CA THR A 68 9.37 -0.58 -0.56
C THR A 68 10.84 -0.68 -1.00
N PRO A 69 11.37 0.25 -1.83
CA PRO A 69 10.68 1.36 -2.51
C PRO A 69 10.10 0.96 -3.88
N ASN A 70 10.16 -0.32 -4.26
CA ASN A 70 9.77 -0.79 -5.59
C ASN A 70 8.34 -1.36 -5.63
N PRO A 71 7.32 -0.59 -6.02
CA PRO A 71 5.93 -1.03 -6.06
C PRO A 71 5.61 -1.98 -7.22
N THR A 72 6.60 -2.34 -8.05
CA THR A 72 6.41 -3.38 -9.09
C THR A 72 6.57 -4.80 -8.53
N SER A 73 7.31 -4.96 -7.43
CA SER A 73 7.53 -6.25 -6.77
C SER A 73 6.73 -6.34 -5.48
N GLY A 74 6.38 -7.56 -5.07
CA GLY A 74 5.52 -7.76 -3.93
C GLY A 74 4.99 -9.17 -3.82
N PHE A 75 3.99 -9.31 -2.97
CA PHE A 75 3.24 -10.54 -2.77
C PHE A 75 1.81 -10.35 -3.23
N LEU A 76 1.25 -11.36 -3.87
CA LEU A 76 -0.19 -11.49 -4.02
C LEU A 76 -0.70 -12.24 -2.79
N LEU A 77 -1.53 -11.59 -1.98
CA LEU A 77 -2.12 -12.18 -0.78
C LEU A 77 -3.61 -12.40 -0.99
N PHE A 78 -4.11 -13.52 -0.48
CA PHE A 78 -5.54 -13.78 -0.35
C PHE A 78 -5.90 -13.71 1.12
N VAL A 79 -6.76 -12.77 1.48
CA VAL A 79 -7.13 -12.50 2.86
C VAL A 79 -8.64 -12.42 3.02
N PRO A 80 -9.20 -12.80 4.18
CA PRO A 80 -10.61 -12.58 4.45
C PRO A 80 -10.97 -11.10 4.33
N ARG A 81 -12.14 -10.77 3.76
CA ARG A 81 -12.52 -9.37 3.53
C ARG A 81 -12.53 -8.52 4.80
N HIS A 82 -12.91 -9.10 5.95
CA HIS A 82 -12.91 -8.39 7.24
C HIS A 82 -11.51 -8.04 7.77
N SER A 83 -10.45 -8.66 7.23
CA SER A 83 -9.06 -8.42 7.63
C SER A 83 -8.40 -7.27 6.86
N VAL A 84 -9.19 -6.56 6.05
CA VAL A 84 -8.72 -5.45 5.21
C VAL A 84 -9.39 -4.16 5.63
N ILE A 85 -8.59 -3.12 5.83
CA ILE A 85 -9.08 -1.77 6.11
C ILE A 85 -8.86 -0.93 4.85
N GLU A 86 -9.95 -0.61 4.15
CA GLU A 86 -9.89 0.28 2.99
C GLU A 86 -9.56 1.71 3.45
N LEU A 87 -8.69 2.39 2.69
CA LEU A 87 -8.24 3.75 2.96
C LEU A 87 -8.92 4.74 2.03
N ASP A 88 -9.21 5.95 2.53
CA ASP A 88 -9.80 7.03 1.73
C ASP A 88 -8.82 7.71 0.77
N MET A 89 -7.51 7.46 0.91
CA MET A 89 -6.49 8.05 0.04
C MET A 89 -6.49 7.41 -1.35
N SER A 90 -6.07 8.18 -2.35
CA SER A 90 -5.92 7.65 -3.71
C SER A 90 -4.83 6.57 -3.77
N VAL A 91 -4.96 5.65 -4.72
CA VAL A 91 -3.93 4.63 -5.00
C VAL A 91 -2.58 5.27 -5.33
N GLU A 92 -2.58 6.38 -6.07
CA GLU A 92 -1.37 7.15 -6.40
C GLU A 92 -0.67 7.66 -5.13
N ASP A 93 -1.45 8.14 -4.17
CA ASP A 93 -0.97 8.69 -2.92
C ASP A 93 -0.41 7.62 -1.98
N ALA A 94 -1.06 6.46 -1.89
CA ALA A 94 -0.50 5.30 -1.22
C ALA A 94 0.79 4.79 -1.91
N ALA A 95 0.84 4.80 -3.25
CA ALA A 95 2.04 4.42 -3.99
C ALA A 95 3.21 5.37 -3.72
N LYS A 96 2.99 6.69 -3.61
CA LYS A 96 4.03 7.65 -3.20
C LYS A 96 4.60 7.31 -1.83
N LEU A 97 3.74 6.90 -0.89
CA LEU A 97 4.18 6.50 0.44
C LEU A 97 5.05 5.24 0.40
N VAL A 98 4.65 4.23 -0.37
CA VAL A 98 5.44 2.99 -0.58
C VAL A 98 6.79 3.29 -1.26
N ILE A 99 6.79 4.06 -2.34
CA ILE A 99 8.00 4.36 -3.11
C ILE A 99 8.99 5.21 -2.29
N SER A 100 8.47 6.11 -1.46
CA SER A 100 9.28 6.91 -0.56
C SER A 100 9.72 6.18 0.71
N ALA A 101 9.41 4.88 0.84
CA ALA A 101 9.66 4.09 2.04
C ALA A 101 9.09 4.74 3.32
N GLY A 102 7.90 5.33 3.23
CA GLY A 102 7.22 5.97 4.35
C GLY A 102 7.55 7.45 4.55
N LEU A 103 8.41 8.06 3.73
CA LEU A 103 8.87 9.44 3.95
C LEU A 103 7.94 10.52 3.38
N VAL A 104 7.09 10.17 2.42
CA VAL A 104 6.19 11.11 1.75
C VAL A 104 4.75 10.67 1.95
N TYR A 105 4.06 11.36 2.85
CA TYR A 105 2.63 11.18 3.05
C TYR A 105 1.83 12.09 2.11
N PRO A 106 0.77 11.57 1.50
CA PRO A 106 -0.22 12.39 0.82
C PRO A 106 -0.93 13.26 1.87
N ASN A 107 -1.20 14.53 1.53
CA ASN A 107 -1.64 15.64 2.42
C ASN A 107 -0.50 16.35 3.17
N GLY A 108 0.33 17.05 2.41
CA GLY A 108 1.52 17.78 2.85
C GLY A 108 1.34 18.98 3.81
N LYS A 109 0.22 19.12 4.51
CA LYS A 109 0.08 20.12 5.60
C LYS A 109 0.05 19.48 6.99
N GLU A 110 -0.70 18.40 7.19
CA GLU A 110 -0.80 17.74 8.50
C GLU A 110 0.36 16.76 8.73
N ALA A 111 0.77 16.04 7.69
CA ALA A 111 1.91 15.12 7.79
C ALA A 111 3.25 15.86 8.03
N LYS A 112 3.41 17.07 7.45
CA LYS A 112 4.59 17.91 7.67
C LYS A 112 4.68 18.35 9.13
N ALA A 113 3.55 18.76 9.72
CA ALA A 113 3.47 19.13 11.13
C ALA A 113 3.77 17.93 12.07
N ALA A 114 3.31 16.71 11.72
CA ALA A 114 3.59 15.51 12.50
C ALA A 114 5.07 15.07 12.43
N LEU A 115 5.71 15.20 11.26
CA LEU A 115 7.14 14.93 11.06
C LEU A 115 8.01 15.97 11.77
N GLU A 116 7.64 17.25 11.72
CA GLU A 116 8.34 18.33 12.42
C GLU A 116 8.24 18.18 13.95
N ALA A 117 7.06 17.84 14.48
CA ALA A 117 6.84 17.58 15.91
C ALA A 117 7.62 16.37 16.45
N GLN A 118 7.87 15.34 15.62
CA GLN A 118 8.69 14.18 16.02
C GLN A 118 10.19 14.48 15.97
N SER A 119 10.63 15.41 15.10
CA SER A 119 12.03 15.84 15.02
C SER A 119 12.45 16.73 16.19
N GLU A 120 11.52 17.50 16.78
CA GLU A 120 11.77 18.33 17.96
C GLU A 120 11.76 17.53 19.28
N ALA A 121 11.17 16.32 19.28
CA ALA A 121 11.00 15.50 20.49
C ALA A 121 12.17 14.57 20.82
N THR A 122 13.27 14.60 20.04
CA THR A 122 14.50 13.86 20.38
C THR A 122 15.58 14.85 20.84
N PRO A 123 15.78 15.09 22.15
CA PRO A 123 16.98 15.76 22.61
C PRO A 123 18.15 14.81 22.41
N ALA A 124 19.20 15.29 21.74
CA ALA A 124 20.50 14.64 21.70
C ALA A 124 20.93 14.30 23.13
N THR A 125 21.20 13.02 23.38
CA THR A 125 21.93 12.56 24.57
C THR A 125 23.19 11.86 24.10
#